data_AF-A0AAU8SUJ9-F1
#
_entry.id   AF-A0AAU8SUJ9-F1
#
_cell.length_a   1.000
_cell.length_b   1.000
_cell.length_c   1.000
_cell.angle_alpha   90.00
_cell.angle_beta   90.00
_cell.angle_gamma   90.00
#
_symmetry.space_group_name_H-M   'P 1'
#
loop_
_entity.id
_entity.type
_entity.pdbx_description
1 polymer ?
#
loop_
_entity_poly.entity_id
_entity_poly.type
_entity_poly.pdbx_seq_one_letter_code
_entity_poly.pdbx_strand_id
1 'polypeptide(L)'
;MTDYAQGGGSGATSQGDGRTNQVRLRRNALDAQDRQALCAVICKCNAMPTIGVDGQRLKQQCVSGRLKAADAIGDHQSPYKAEINYDMSRDPPAPIMDSGISTKAHDYLPGWIQKYWPGGLGGYTPGVGSIRRPDVVIVNDPSLPPTQDNIKSVVEIKFPPDRRDNKQQEAYARIAGDSSKVAVMEPSDCGCSDRGATKPTPSTSRVTTSDLDDVLGSGFGSYMHGTPPPMPPSPIPVP
;
A
#
# COMPACT_ATOMS: atom_id res chain seq x y z
N MET A 1 -21.98 39.14 -47.31
CA MET A 1 -22.60 39.09 -45.97
C MET A 1 -23.72 38.08 -46.09
N THR A 2 -23.52 36.90 -45.53
CA THR A 2 -24.43 35.76 -45.73
C THR A 2 -24.79 35.24 -44.34
N ASP A 3 -26.07 35.35 -44.03
CA ASP A 3 -26.68 34.95 -42.77
C ASP A 3 -26.39 33.50 -42.40
N TYR A 4 -25.96 33.28 -41.16
CA TYR A 4 -25.81 31.95 -40.58
C TYR A 4 -27.15 31.50 -40.01
N ALA A 5 -27.64 30.37 -40.53
CA ALA A 5 -28.84 29.68 -40.08
C ALA A 5 -28.71 29.22 -38.62
N GLN A 6 -29.74 29.53 -37.81
CA GLN A 6 -29.98 28.95 -36.50
C GLN A 6 -30.38 27.48 -36.65
N GLY A 7 -29.56 26.57 -36.11
CA GLY A 7 -29.91 25.17 -35.90
C GLY A 7 -30.10 24.91 -34.40
N GLY A 8 -31.36 24.86 -33.95
CA GLY A 8 -31.72 24.44 -32.60
C GLY A 8 -31.79 22.91 -32.53
N GLY A 9 -30.84 22.29 -31.83
CA GLY A 9 -30.88 20.86 -31.52
C GLY A 9 -31.42 20.63 -30.11
N SER A 10 -32.69 20.24 -30.00
CA SER A 10 -33.29 19.77 -28.75
C SER A 10 -32.78 18.37 -28.43
N GLY A 11 -31.84 18.26 -27.48
CA GLY A 11 -31.41 16.97 -26.93
C GLY A 11 -32.47 16.43 -25.97
N ALA A 12 -33.27 15.47 -26.43
CA ALA A 12 -34.17 14.71 -25.57
C ALA A 12 -33.36 13.69 -24.76
N THR A 13 -33.34 13.81 -23.43
CA THR A 13 -32.90 12.72 -22.55
C THR A 13 -34.09 11.80 -22.29
N SER A 14 -34.19 10.70 -23.05
CA SER A 14 -35.11 9.62 -22.71
C SER A 14 -34.66 8.94 -21.41
N GLN A 15 -35.60 8.72 -20.49
CA GLN A 15 -35.39 7.93 -19.28
C GLN A 15 -35.35 6.45 -19.67
N GLY A 16 -34.17 5.96 -20.07
CA GLY A 16 -33.90 4.55 -20.29
C GLY A 16 -33.05 4.02 -19.15
N ASP A 17 -33.32 2.79 -18.70
CA ASP A 17 -32.49 2.06 -17.74
C ASP A 17 -31.07 1.94 -18.30
N GLY A 18 -30.21 2.86 -17.87
CA GLY A 18 -28.83 2.96 -18.29
C GLY A 18 -28.06 1.74 -17.82
N ARG A 19 -28.05 0.69 -18.64
CA ARG A 19 -27.13 -0.43 -18.49
C ARG A 19 -25.74 0.11 -18.75
N THR A 20 -24.97 0.35 -17.68
CA THR A 20 -23.58 0.76 -17.78
C THR A 20 -22.79 -0.36 -18.45
N ASN A 21 -22.41 -0.13 -19.71
CA ASN A 21 -21.42 -0.97 -20.37
C ASN A 21 -20.15 -0.88 -19.52
N GLN A 22 -19.75 -1.99 -18.91
CA GLN A 22 -18.44 -2.08 -18.29
C GLN A 22 -17.41 -1.91 -19.40
N VAL A 23 -16.94 -0.68 -19.57
CA VAL A 23 -15.75 -0.39 -20.36
C VAL A 23 -14.67 -1.22 -19.71
N ARG A 24 -14.24 -2.31 -20.36
CA ARG A 24 -13.04 -3.05 -19.97
C ARG A 24 -11.87 -2.10 -20.21
N LEU A 25 -11.60 -1.27 -19.22
CA LEU A 25 -10.53 -0.30 -19.19
C LEU A 25 -9.21 -1.08 -19.20
N ARG A 26 -8.68 -1.38 -20.39
CA ARG A 26 -7.34 -1.93 -20.67
C ARG A 26 -7.08 -3.36 -20.16
N ARG A 27 -6.35 -4.15 -20.98
CA ARG A 27 -5.59 -5.31 -20.47
C ARG A 27 -4.67 -4.79 -19.36
N ASN A 28 -4.59 -5.49 -18.22
CA ASN A 28 -3.78 -5.15 -17.05
C ASN A 28 -4.39 -4.12 -16.08
N ALA A 29 -5.71 -3.90 -16.12
CA ALA A 29 -6.37 -3.04 -15.14
C ALA A 29 -7.00 -3.83 -14.00
N LEU A 30 -6.58 -3.44 -12.79
CA LEU A 30 -7.31 -3.69 -11.56
C LEU A 30 -8.75 -3.17 -11.67
N ASP A 31 -9.68 -3.87 -11.03
CA ASP A 31 -11.03 -3.36 -10.88
C ASP A 31 -11.06 -2.07 -10.05
N ALA A 32 -12.22 -1.39 -10.10
CA ALA A 32 -12.37 -0.08 -9.49
C ALA A 32 -12.16 -0.08 -7.97
N GLN A 33 -12.60 -1.13 -7.28
CA GLN A 33 -12.51 -1.22 -5.82
C GLN A 33 -11.06 -1.44 -5.39
N ASP A 34 -10.37 -2.39 -6.01
CA ASP A 34 -8.96 -2.66 -5.71
C ASP A 34 -8.07 -1.47 -6.06
N ARG A 35 -8.33 -0.84 -7.21
CA ARG A 35 -7.64 0.39 -7.59
C ARG A 35 -7.84 1.48 -6.55
N GLN A 36 -9.08 1.71 -6.09
CA GLN A 36 -9.37 2.73 -5.10
C GLN A 36 -8.65 2.45 -3.77
N ALA A 37 -8.68 1.20 -3.30
CA ALA A 37 -8.03 0.78 -2.07
C ALA A 37 -6.51 1.01 -2.12
N LEU A 38 -5.86 0.54 -3.20
CA LEU A 38 -4.41 0.73 -3.38
C LEU A 38 -4.05 2.20 -3.58
N CYS A 39 -4.83 2.97 -4.33
CA CYS A 39 -4.59 4.39 -4.53
C CYS A 39 -4.65 5.20 -3.23
N ALA A 40 -5.55 4.87 -2.30
CA ALA A 40 -5.60 5.52 -1.00
C ALA A 40 -4.27 5.37 -0.24
N VAL A 41 -3.66 4.18 -0.28
CA VAL A 41 -2.37 3.91 0.38
C VAL A 41 -1.22 4.55 -0.39
N ILE A 42 -1.18 4.41 -1.72
CA ILE A 42 -0.15 4.98 -2.59
C ILE A 42 -0.09 6.50 -2.43
N CYS A 43 -1.23 7.20 -2.49
CA CYS A 43 -1.24 8.66 -2.34
C CYS A 43 -0.79 9.10 -0.94
N LYS A 44 -1.21 8.38 0.11
CA LYS A 44 -0.78 8.67 1.47
C LYS A 44 0.74 8.53 1.62
N CYS A 45 1.32 7.47 1.04
CA CYS A 45 2.76 7.24 1.07
C CYS A 45 3.55 8.13 0.10
N ASN A 46 2.93 8.61 -0.98
CA ASN A 46 3.54 9.62 -1.84
C ASN A 46 3.71 10.95 -1.11
N ALA A 47 2.70 11.36 -0.33
CA ALA A 47 2.69 12.61 0.42
C ALA A 47 3.51 12.53 1.71
N MET A 48 3.34 11.45 2.49
CA MET A 48 3.95 11.24 3.81
C MET A 48 4.64 9.87 3.89
N PRO A 49 5.78 9.68 3.20
CA PRO A 49 6.54 8.45 3.29
C PRO A 49 7.25 8.32 4.64
N THR A 50 7.58 7.08 4.98
CA THR A 50 8.58 6.80 6.03
C THR A 50 9.91 7.43 5.62
N ILE A 51 10.58 8.09 6.56
CA ILE A 51 11.90 8.69 6.35
C ILE A 51 12.94 7.74 6.94
N GLY A 52 13.90 7.34 6.11
CA GLY A 52 15.00 6.49 6.55
C GLY A 52 16.04 7.24 7.35
N VAL A 53 16.98 6.50 7.92
CA VAL A 53 18.08 7.04 8.74
C VAL A 53 18.94 8.04 7.97
N ASP A 54 19.03 7.89 6.64
CA ASP A 54 19.80 8.77 5.74
C ASP A 54 18.92 9.87 5.10
N GLY A 55 17.70 10.08 5.60
CA GLY A 55 16.76 11.07 5.06
C GLY A 55 16.04 10.64 3.77
N GLN A 56 16.27 9.42 3.28
CA GLN A 56 15.63 8.87 2.11
C GLN A 56 14.13 8.67 2.31
N ARG A 57 13.33 8.95 1.27
CA ARG A 57 11.86 8.79 1.27
C ARG A 57 11.49 7.35 0.93
N LEU A 58 11.18 6.54 1.93
CA LEU A 58 10.90 5.10 1.82
C LEU A 58 9.44 4.84 1.44
N LYS A 59 9.02 5.32 0.26
CA LYS A 59 7.63 5.24 -0.22
C LYS A 59 7.11 3.80 -0.31
N GLN A 60 7.93 2.89 -0.86
CA GLN A 60 7.57 1.46 -0.97
C GLN A 60 7.36 0.82 0.40
N GLN A 61 8.29 1.04 1.34
CA GLN A 61 8.16 0.53 2.71
C GLN A 61 6.96 1.13 3.44
N CYS A 62 6.60 2.38 3.15
CA CYS A 62 5.36 2.97 3.67
C CYS A 62 4.13 2.20 3.16
N VAL A 63 4.08 1.87 1.86
CA VAL A 63 2.94 1.13 1.30
C VAL A 63 2.86 -0.27 1.89
N SER A 64 3.94 -1.04 1.82
CA SER A 64 3.96 -2.40 2.32
C SER A 64 3.71 -2.46 3.84
N GLY A 65 4.30 -1.55 4.61
CA GLY A 65 4.06 -1.43 6.05
C GLY A 65 2.60 -1.14 6.40
N ARG A 66 1.94 -0.23 5.66
CA ARG A 66 0.52 0.07 5.87
C ARG A 66 -0.39 -1.11 5.53
N LEU A 67 -0.12 -1.80 4.43
CA LEU A 67 -0.89 -2.97 4.02
C LEU A 67 -0.70 -4.13 5.00
N LYS A 68 0.54 -4.40 5.44
CA LYS A 68 0.82 -5.42 6.47
C LYS A 68 0.14 -5.10 7.80
N ALA A 69 0.14 -3.84 8.22
CA ALA A 69 -0.55 -3.41 9.45
C ALA A 69 -2.06 -3.61 9.33
N ALA A 70 -2.66 -3.24 8.19
CA ALA A 70 -4.09 -3.47 7.95
C ALA A 70 -4.44 -4.97 7.91
N ASP A 71 -3.60 -5.79 7.28
CA ASP A 71 -3.76 -7.25 7.25
C ASP A 71 -3.66 -7.84 8.66
N ALA A 72 -2.70 -7.40 9.48
CA ALA A 72 -2.55 -7.86 10.86
C ALA A 72 -3.73 -7.48 11.76
N ILE A 73 -4.32 -6.28 11.58
CA ILE A 73 -5.52 -5.85 12.32
C ILE A 73 -6.72 -6.73 11.97
N GLY A 74 -6.79 -7.23 10.73
CA GLY A 74 -7.84 -8.13 10.25
C GLY A 74 -7.48 -9.60 10.35
N ASP A 75 -6.71 -10.02 11.35
CA ASP A 75 -6.31 -11.42 11.59
C ASP A 75 -5.69 -12.12 10.36
N HIS A 76 -4.92 -11.37 9.58
CA HIS A 76 -4.34 -11.82 8.31
C HIS A 76 -5.39 -12.25 7.27
N GLN A 77 -6.55 -11.61 7.24
CA GLN A 77 -7.62 -11.84 6.26
C GLN A 77 -7.90 -10.58 5.43
N SER A 78 -6.91 -9.71 5.23
CA SER A 78 -7.02 -8.69 4.17
C SER A 78 -6.89 -9.36 2.81
N PRO A 79 -7.68 -8.98 1.79
CA PRO A 79 -7.46 -9.43 0.42
C PRO A 79 -6.16 -8.87 -0.18
N TYR A 80 -5.58 -7.82 0.41
CA TYR A 80 -4.36 -7.16 -0.07
C TYR A 80 -3.14 -7.66 0.70
N LYS A 81 -2.43 -8.65 0.14
CA LYS A 81 -1.25 -9.29 0.73
C LYS A 81 0.02 -8.59 0.26
N ALA A 82 0.71 -7.89 1.16
CA ALA A 82 1.94 -7.19 0.80
C ALA A 82 3.19 -8.05 0.96
N GLU A 83 4.11 -7.95 0.00
CA GLU A 83 5.46 -8.53 0.05
C GLU A 83 5.52 -10.05 0.30
N ILE A 84 4.60 -10.82 -0.28
CA ILE A 84 4.65 -12.30 -0.25
C ILE A 84 5.81 -12.80 -1.12
N ASN A 85 6.67 -13.65 -0.56
CA ASN A 85 7.71 -14.32 -1.34
C ASN A 85 7.11 -15.55 -2.06
N TYR A 86 7.52 -15.80 -3.29
CA TYR A 86 7.16 -16.99 -4.06
C TYR A 86 8.39 -17.78 -4.43
N ASP A 87 8.33 -19.10 -4.22
CA ASP A 87 9.27 -20.06 -4.77
C ASP A 87 8.95 -20.31 -6.24
N MET A 88 9.82 -19.81 -7.11
CA MET A 88 9.67 -19.89 -8.57
C MET A 88 10.17 -21.22 -9.16
N SER A 89 10.75 -22.10 -8.34
CA SER A 89 11.17 -23.45 -8.75
C SER A 89 10.01 -24.45 -8.83
N ARG A 90 8.87 -24.09 -8.24
CA ARG A 90 7.63 -24.85 -8.26
C ARG A 90 6.78 -24.51 -9.49
N ASP A 91 5.93 -25.45 -9.88
CA ASP A 91 4.93 -25.26 -10.93
C ASP A 91 3.55 -25.72 -10.41
N PRO A 92 2.60 -24.79 -10.16
CA PRO A 92 2.75 -23.34 -10.24
C PRO A 92 3.71 -22.78 -9.16
N PRO A 93 4.23 -21.53 -9.31
CA PRO A 93 5.02 -20.88 -8.27
C PRO A 93 4.27 -20.85 -6.93
N ALA A 94 4.93 -21.23 -5.85
CA ALA A 94 4.28 -21.44 -4.55
C ALA A 94 4.54 -20.27 -3.59
N PRO A 95 3.52 -19.73 -2.90
CA PRO A 95 3.73 -18.69 -1.90
C PRO A 95 4.43 -19.25 -0.67
N ILE A 96 5.35 -18.47 -0.11
CA ILE A 96 6.10 -18.78 1.10
C ILE A 96 5.38 -18.13 2.28
N MET A 97 4.54 -18.92 2.94
CA MET A 97 3.64 -18.48 4.02
C MET A 97 4.16 -18.88 5.40
N ASP A 98 3.61 -18.24 6.44
CA ASP A 98 3.79 -18.62 7.84
C ASP A 98 3.24 -20.03 8.10
N SER A 99 3.90 -20.78 8.99
CA SER A 99 3.50 -22.17 9.28
C SER A 99 2.27 -22.30 10.18
N GLY A 100 1.97 -21.27 10.98
CA GLY A 100 0.81 -21.25 11.89
C GLY A 100 -0.40 -20.55 11.29
N ILE A 101 -0.19 -19.60 10.39
CA ILE A 101 -1.26 -18.81 9.74
C ILE A 101 -1.06 -18.82 8.23
N SER A 102 -1.84 -19.65 7.51
CA SER A 102 -1.68 -19.89 6.07
C SER A 102 -1.86 -18.64 5.19
N THR A 103 -2.52 -17.60 5.69
CA THR A 103 -2.79 -16.35 4.99
C THR A 103 -1.79 -15.23 5.32
N LYS A 104 -0.83 -15.50 6.21
CA LYS A 104 0.24 -14.59 6.62
C LYS A 104 1.54 -14.90 5.90
N ALA A 105 2.23 -13.87 5.45
CA ALA A 105 3.58 -14.00 4.87
C ALA A 105 4.57 -14.62 5.86
N HIS A 106 5.53 -15.41 5.37
CA HIS A 106 6.62 -15.86 6.24
C HIS A 106 7.54 -14.69 6.61
N ASP A 107 7.71 -14.41 7.92
CA ASP A 107 8.44 -13.24 8.41
C ASP A 107 9.95 -13.31 8.14
N TYR A 108 10.54 -14.51 8.12
CA TYR A 108 11.99 -14.70 8.01
C TYR A 108 12.40 -15.62 6.85
N LEU A 109 12.59 -15.02 5.67
CA LEU A 109 12.93 -15.77 4.45
C LEU A 109 14.21 -16.63 4.57
N PRO A 110 15.33 -16.18 5.16
CA PRO A 110 16.52 -17.03 5.30
C PRO A 110 16.26 -18.31 6.11
N GLY A 111 15.40 -18.25 7.14
CA GLY A 111 15.01 -19.43 7.90
C GLY A 111 14.19 -20.42 7.06
N TRP A 112 13.28 -19.90 6.23
CA TRP A 112 12.56 -20.73 5.27
C TRP A 112 13.50 -21.38 4.26
N ILE A 113 14.43 -20.62 3.68
CA ILE A 113 15.43 -21.14 2.72
C ILE A 113 16.27 -22.24 3.37
N GLN A 114 16.80 -22.01 4.58
CA GLN A 114 17.62 -22.99 5.29
C GLN A 114 16.87 -24.32 5.51
N LYS A 115 15.56 -24.26 5.73
CA LYS A 115 14.74 -25.43 6.06
C LYS A 115 14.20 -26.16 4.83
N TYR A 116 13.78 -25.44 3.80
CA TYR A 116 12.98 -26.01 2.71
C TYR A 116 13.64 -25.93 1.34
N TRP A 117 14.64 -25.04 1.14
CA TRP A 117 15.34 -24.96 -0.14
C TRP A 117 16.28 -26.17 -0.33
N PRO A 118 16.35 -26.78 -1.53
CA PRO A 118 17.33 -27.82 -1.80
C PRO A 118 18.76 -27.33 -1.55
N GLY A 119 19.47 -27.95 -0.60
CA GLY A 119 20.80 -27.53 -0.16
C GLY A 119 20.82 -26.36 0.85
N GLY A 120 19.67 -25.97 1.39
CA GLY A 120 19.54 -24.89 2.37
C GLY A 120 20.10 -23.56 1.84
N LEU A 121 20.70 -22.77 2.73
CA LEU A 121 21.37 -21.52 2.34
C LEU A 121 22.52 -21.75 1.35
N GLY A 122 23.23 -22.88 1.43
CA GLY A 122 24.35 -23.20 0.54
C GLY A 122 23.91 -23.55 -0.89
N GLY A 123 22.70 -24.06 -1.07
CA GLY A 123 22.10 -24.37 -2.37
C GLY A 123 21.28 -23.23 -2.97
N TYR A 124 21.08 -22.14 -2.22
CA TYR A 124 20.32 -20.97 -2.69
C TYR A 124 21.25 -19.94 -3.34
N THR A 125 20.92 -19.53 -4.56
CA THR A 125 21.61 -18.43 -5.26
C THR A 125 20.74 -17.17 -5.22
N PRO A 126 21.12 -16.12 -4.48
CA PRO A 126 20.40 -14.85 -4.47
C PRO A 126 20.41 -14.16 -5.84
N GLY A 127 19.38 -13.39 -6.15
CA GLY A 127 19.35 -12.51 -7.32
C GLY A 127 19.09 -13.17 -8.68
N VAL A 128 19.13 -14.51 -8.78
CA VAL A 128 18.83 -15.21 -10.04
C VAL A 128 17.33 -15.36 -10.32
N GLY A 129 16.48 -14.94 -9.36
CA GLY A 129 15.03 -14.94 -9.51
C GLY A 129 14.32 -16.22 -9.10
N SER A 130 15.01 -17.14 -8.41
CA SER A 130 14.43 -18.36 -7.83
C SER A 130 13.39 -18.06 -6.75
N ILE A 131 13.51 -16.90 -6.09
CA ILE A 131 12.47 -16.35 -5.23
C ILE A 131 12.10 -14.96 -5.75
N ARG A 132 10.79 -14.68 -5.83
CA ARG A 132 10.26 -13.40 -6.30
C ARG A 132 9.27 -12.84 -5.29
N ARG A 133 9.25 -11.52 -5.13
CA ARG A 133 8.40 -10.84 -4.16
C ARG A 133 7.69 -9.67 -4.85
N PRO A 134 6.42 -9.83 -5.28
CA PRO A 134 5.60 -8.70 -5.71
C PRO A 134 5.29 -7.76 -4.54
N ASP A 135 5.01 -6.50 -4.86
CA ASP A 135 4.64 -5.50 -3.86
C ASP A 135 3.30 -5.85 -3.20
N VAL A 136 2.30 -6.20 -4.01
CA VAL A 136 0.98 -6.62 -3.52
C VAL A 136 0.44 -7.80 -4.33
N VAL A 137 -0.14 -8.77 -3.65
CA VAL A 137 -0.97 -9.82 -4.23
C VAL A 137 -2.39 -9.64 -3.72
N ILE A 138 -3.34 -9.58 -4.64
CA ILE A 138 -4.76 -9.50 -4.35
C ILE A 138 -5.35 -10.90 -4.52
N VAL A 139 -6.04 -11.39 -3.49
CA VAL A 139 -6.68 -12.70 -3.50
C VAL A 139 -8.19 -12.62 -3.72
N ASN A 140 -8.78 -13.68 -4.25
CA ASN A 140 -10.23 -13.82 -4.41
C ASN A 140 -10.90 -14.10 -3.06
N ASP A 141 -10.34 -15.04 -2.29
CA ASP A 141 -10.77 -15.39 -0.94
C ASP A 141 -9.65 -15.07 0.07
N PRO A 142 -9.86 -14.10 0.98
CA PRO A 142 -8.86 -13.71 1.97
C PRO A 142 -8.61 -14.75 3.06
N SER A 143 -9.46 -15.77 3.19
CA SER A 143 -9.29 -16.87 4.14
C SER A 143 -8.35 -17.97 3.62
N LEU A 144 -7.96 -17.89 2.34
CA LEU A 144 -7.09 -18.85 1.67
C LEU A 144 -5.70 -18.23 1.36
N PRO A 145 -4.63 -19.04 1.31
CA PRO A 145 -3.32 -18.56 0.90
C PRO A 145 -3.36 -17.99 -0.53
N PRO A 146 -2.40 -17.12 -0.90
CA PRO A 146 -2.31 -16.56 -2.25
C PRO A 146 -1.68 -17.57 -3.23
N THR A 147 -2.26 -18.76 -3.35
CA THR A 147 -1.92 -19.74 -4.39
C THR A 147 -2.49 -19.30 -5.73
N GLN A 148 -1.92 -19.77 -6.84
CA GLN A 148 -2.23 -19.26 -8.19
C GLN A 148 -3.74 -19.28 -8.53
N ASP A 149 -4.47 -20.27 -8.06
CA ASP A 149 -5.93 -20.42 -8.19
C ASP A 149 -6.72 -19.38 -7.39
N ASN A 150 -6.19 -18.95 -6.24
CA ASN A 150 -6.79 -17.91 -5.40
C ASN A 150 -6.29 -16.49 -5.75
N ILE A 151 -5.31 -16.33 -6.63
CA ILE A 151 -4.83 -15.00 -7.04
C ILE A 151 -5.84 -14.33 -7.98
N LYS A 152 -6.32 -13.16 -7.54
CA LYS A 152 -7.08 -12.21 -8.35
C LYS A 152 -6.17 -11.34 -9.20
N SER A 153 -5.13 -10.76 -8.59
CA SER A 153 -4.16 -9.91 -9.31
C SER A 153 -2.81 -9.86 -8.58
N VAL A 154 -1.73 -9.67 -9.34
CA VAL A 154 -0.40 -9.35 -8.83
C VAL A 154 -0.07 -7.92 -9.23
N VAL A 155 0.23 -7.08 -8.25
CA VAL A 155 0.44 -5.65 -8.45
C VAL A 155 1.86 -5.28 -8.09
N GLU A 156 2.53 -4.63 -9.04
CA GLU A 156 3.78 -3.92 -8.80
C GLU A 156 3.47 -2.43 -8.66
N ILE A 157 4.00 -1.80 -7.62
CA ILE A 157 3.88 -0.37 -7.41
C ILE A 157 5.21 0.26 -7.81
N LYS A 158 5.19 1.34 -8.59
CA LYS A 158 6.42 2.06 -8.96
C LYS A 158 6.30 3.51 -8.51
N PHE A 159 7.31 3.97 -7.77
CA PHE A 159 7.47 5.38 -7.46
C PHE A 159 8.58 5.95 -8.35
N PRO A 160 8.32 6.97 -9.18
CA PRO A 160 9.36 7.59 -10.00
C PRO A 160 10.59 8.00 -9.16
N PRO A 161 11.83 7.79 -9.67
CA PRO A 161 12.19 7.47 -11.06
C PRO A 161 12.24 5.96 -11.40
N ASP A 162 11.74 5.07 -10.55
CA ASP A 162 11.84 3.61 -10.76
C ASP A 162 11.16 3.19 -12.07
N ARG A 163 11.85 2.36 -12.87
CA ARG A 163 11.38 1.90 -14.18
C ARG A 163 10.79 0.50 -14.11
N ARG A 164 9.98 0.17 -15.12
CA ARG A 164 9.44 -1.18 -15.33
C ARG A 164 10.55 -2.13 -15.77
N ASP A 165 10.53 -3.34 -15.23
CA ASP A 165 11.41 -4.44 -15.63
C ASP A 165 10.54 -5.54 -16.30
N ASN A 166 10.89 -5.91 -17.52
CA ASN A 166 10.16 -6.94 -18.27
C ASN A 166 10.34 -8.33 -17.63
N LYS A 167 11.53 -8.63 -17.09
CA LYS A 167 11.77 -9.91 -16.41
C LYS A 167 10.92 -10.03 -15.14
N GLN A 168 10.69 -8.91 -14.47
CA GLN A 168 9.80 -8.84 -13.31
C GLN A 168 8.35 -9.12 -13.71
N GLN A 169 7.87 -8.50 -14.80
CA GLN A 169 6.51 -8.71 -15.30
C GLN A 169 6.25 -10.16 -15.71
N GLU A 170 7.19 -10.80 -16.41
CA GLU A 170 7.08 -12.21 -16.80
C GLU A 170 7.04 -13.14 -15.57
N ALA A 171 7.88 -12.86 -14.56
CA ALA A 171 7.86 -13.62 -13.31
C ALA A 171 6.53 -13.47 -12.57
N TYR A 172 5.94 -12.27 -12.55
CA TYR A 172 4.65 -12.04 -11.90
C TYR A 172 3.49 -12.61 -12.70
N ALA A 173 3.57 -12.66 -14.03
CA ALA A 173 2.61 -13.36 -14.87
C ALA A 173 2.62 -14.87 -14.57
N ARG A 174 3.81 -15.46 -14.37
CA ARG A 174 3.95 -16.85 -13.92
C ARG A 174 3.35 -17.08 -12.55
N ILE A 175 3.53 -16.16 -11.59
CA ILE A 175 2.90 -16.26 -10.27
C ILE A 175 1.38 -16.22 -10.42
N ALA A 176 0.86 -15.25 -11.17
CA ALA A 176 -0.58 -15.04 -11.33
C ALA A 176 -1.29 -16.11 -12.18
N GLY A 177 -0.53 -16.88 -12.96
CA GLY A 177 -1.04 -17.86 -13.94
C GLY A 177 -1.55 -17.23 -15.24
N ASP A 178 -1.64 -15.91 -15.30
CA ASP A 178 -2.08 -15.15 -16.46
C ASP A 178 -1.47 -13.74 -16.42
N SER A 179 -0.90 -13.30 -17.54
CA SER A 179 -0.37 -11.93 -17.69
C SER A 179 -1.43 -10.83 -17.54
N SER A 180 -2.70 -11.13 -17.83
CA SER A 180 -3.81 -10.18 -17.68
C SER A 180 -4.15 -9.86 -16.23
N LYS A 181 -3.69 -10.69 -15.29
CA LYS A 181 -3.81 -10.48 -13.83
C LYS A 181 -2.65 -9.65 -13.26
N VAL A 182 -1.68 -9.23 -14.06
CA VAL A 182 -0.55 -8.41 -13.61
C VAL A 182 -0.86 -6.93 -13.85
N ALA A 183 -0.74 -6.11 -12.82
CA ALA A 183 -0.92 -4.67 -12.91
C ALA A 183 0.32 -3.92 -12.42
N VAL A 184 0.56 -2.75 -13.02
CA VAL A 184 1.56 -1.79 -12.52
C VAL A 184 0.80 -0.54 -12.12
N MET A 185 1.08 0.00 -10.93
CA MET A 185 0.49 1.24 -10.42
C MET A 185 1.56 2.26 -10.06
N GLU A 186 1.33 3.50 -10.49
CA GLU A 186 2.13 4.67 -10.13
C GLU A 186 1.24 5.71 -9.41
N PRO A 187 1.82 6.65 -8.64
CA PRO A 187 1.05 7.74 -8.04
C PRO A 187 0.22 8.54 -9.06
N SER A 188 0.70 8.66 -10.30
CA SER A 188 0.02 9.30 -11.43
C SER A 188 -1.26 8.58 -11.83
N ASP A 189 -1.29 7.24 -11.78
CA ASP A 189 -2.48 6.42 -12.06
C ASP A 189 -3.60 6.65 -11.03
N CYS A 190 -3.24 7.19 -9.87
CA CYS A 190 -4.13 7.50 -8.75
C CYS A 190 -4.47 8.99 -8.64
N GLY A 191 -3.91 9.85 -9.50
CA GLY A 191 -4.08 11.30 -9.39
C GLY A 191 -3.47 11.90 -8.13
N CYS A 192 -2.47 11.24 -7.52
CA CYS A 192 -1.83 11.76 -6.32
C CYS A 192 -1.07 13.05 -6.65
N SER A 193 -1.42 14.16 -6.02
CA SER A 193 -0.63 15.39 -6.15
C SER A 193 0.70 15.28 -5.40
N ASP A 194 1.78 15.77 -5.98
CA ASP A 194 3.10 15.91 -5.31
C ASP A 194 3.14 17.04 -4.27
N ARG A 195 1.98 17.58 -3.88
CA ARG A 195 1.88 18.50 -2.75
C ARG A 195 2.20 17.70 -1.49
N GLY A 196 3.50 17.61 -1.21
CA GLY A 196 4.05 17.19 0.06
C GLY A 196 3.27 17.87 1.15
N ALA A 197 2.97 17.10 2.20
CA ALA A 197 2.28 17.50 3.42
C ALA A 197 2.12 19.02 3.49
N THR A 198 0.91 19.50 3.21
CA THR A 198 0.54 20.88 3.51
C THR A 198 1.13 21.15 4.88
N LYS A 199 2.14 22.03 4.96
CA LYS A 199 2.60 22.55 6.25
C LYS A 199 1.31 22.91 7.00
N PRO A 200 1.12 22.51 8.27
CA PRO A 200 -0.06 22.94 9.02
C PRO A 200 -0.14 24.45 8.81
N THR A 201 -1.20 24.87 8.13
CA THR A 201 -1.46 26.27 7.86
C THR A 201 -1.41 26.93 9.23
N PRO A 202 -0.59 27.98 9.45
CA PRO A 202 -0.77 28.78 10.64
C PRO A 202 -2.16 29.38 10.47
N SER A 203 -3.14 28.78 11.14
CA SER A 203 -4.47 29.33 11.21
C SER A 203 -4.30 30.64 11.95
N THR A 204 -4.31 31.75 11.23
CA THR A 204 -4.49 33.08 11.79
C THR A 204 -5.96 33.21 12.22
N SER A 205 -6.38 32.35 13.13
CA SER A 205 -7.56 32.53 13.94
C SER A 205 -7.01 32.87 15.31
N ARG A 206 -6.98 34.16 15.63
CA ARG A 206 -6.82 34.60 17.02
C ARG A 206 -7.99 34.00 17.79
N VAL A 207 -7.77 32.89 18.46
CA VAL A 207 -8.69 32.39 19.47
C VAL A 207 -8.54 33.36 20.65
N THR A 208 -9.55 34.19 20.86
CA THR A 208 -9.65 35.03 22.04
C THR A 208 -9.87 34.12 23.25
N THR A 209 -9.25 34.48 24.37
CA THR A 209 -9.24 33.71 25.63
C THR A 209 -10.64 33.37 26.16
N SER A 210 -11.67 34.08 25.69
CA SER A 210 -13.07 33.88 26.03
C SER A 210 -13.66 32.53 25.60
N ASP A 211 -13.11 31.90 24.57
CA ASP A 211 -13.68 30.64 24.02
C ASP A 211 -13.13 29.37 24.70
N LEU A 212 -12.10 29.51 25.55
CA LEU A 212 -11.48 28.40 26.27
C LEU A 212 -12.12 28.15 27.65
N ASP A 213 -12.80 29.14 28.24
CA ASP A 213 -13.48 29.01 29.53
C ASP A 213 -14.81 28.23 29.44
N ASP A 214 -15.45 28.19 28.27
CA ASP A 214 -16.76 27.54 28.09
C ASP A 214 -16.66 26.03 27.76
N VAL A 215 -15.47 25.55 27.37
CA VAL A 215 -15.22 24.14 27.01
C VAL A 215 -14.63 23.31 28.17
N LEU A 216 -14.00 23.96 29.14
CA LEU A 216 -13.36 23.30 30.27
C LEU A 216 -14.11 23.61 31.56
N GLY A 217 -15.23 22.90 31.74
CA GLY A 217 -16.01 22.90 32.97
C GLY A 217 -15.13 22.83 34.23
N SER A 218 -15.52 23.61 35.23
CA SER A 218 -14.83 23.89 36.48
C SER A 218 -14.19 22.65 37.11
N GLY A 219 -12.86 22.52 37.01
CA GLY A 219 -12.15 21.42 37.65
C GLY A 219 -10.63 21.40 37.58
N PHE A 220 -9.97 22.25 36.78
CA PHE A 220 -8.52 22.17 36.55
C PHE A 220 -7.68 23.28 37.23
N GLY A 221 -8.30 24.09 38.10
CA GLY A 221 -7.65 25.25 38.73
C GLY A 221 -6.66 24.94 39.86
N SER A 222 -6.47 23.69 40.28
CA SER A 222 -5.65 23.38 41.47
C SER A 222 -4.30 22.70 41.17
N TYR A 223 -3.95 22.45 39.91
CA TYR A 223 -2.75 21.66 39.54
C TYR A 223 -1.56 22.48 39.02
N MET A 224 -1.68 23.81 38.90
CA MET A 224 -0.62 24.66 38.33
C MET A 224 0.25 25.40 39.38
N HIS A 225 0.16 25.06 40.66
CA HIS A 225 0.98 25.67 41.73
C HIS A 225 1.82 24.66 42.53
N GLY A 226 2.20 23.53 41.91
CA GLY A 226 3.18 22.60 42.47
C GLY A 226 4.54 22.75 41.78
N THR A 227 5.59 23.05 42.56
CA THR A 227 6.99 22.98 42.10
C THR A 227 7.30 21.59 41.55
N PRO A 228 7.98 21.47 40.39
CA PRO A 228 8.33 20.17 39.82
C PRO A 228 9.34 19.41 40.70
N PRO A 229 9.25 18.07 40.81
CA PRO A 229 10.18 17.26 41.58
C PRO A 229 11.59 17.28 40.94
N PRO A 230 12.66 17.12 41.74
CA PRO A 230 14.03 17.16 41.24
C PRO A 230 14.34 15.95 40.35
N MET A 231 15.09 16.19 39.26
CA MET A 231 15.54 15.15 38.33
C MET A 231 16.56 14.21 38.99
N PRO A 232 16.59 12.91 38.62
CA PRO A 232 17.61 11.97 39.09
C PRO A 232 19.00 12.30 38.50
N PRO A 233 20.09 12.03 39.25
CA PRO A 233 21.44 12.38 38.81
C PRO A 233 21.94 11.49 37.66
N SER A 234 22.69 12.12 36.74
CA SER A 234 23.34 11.45 35.61
C SER A 234 24.44 10.48 36.07
N PRO A 235 24.64 9.34 35.38
CA PRO A 235 25.68 8.37 35.74
C PRO A 235 27.08 8.92 35.46
N ILE A 236 27.99 8.68 36.42
CA ILE A 236 29.40 9.06 36.36
C ILE A 236 30.17 8.07 35.48
N PRO A 237 31.10 8.51 34.60
CA PRO A 237 31.98 7.61 33.86
C PRO A 237 33.02 6.98 34.81
N VAL A 238 33.14 5.67 34.77
CA VAL A 238 34.14 4.89 35.55
C VAL A 238 35.46 4.85 34.76
N PRO A 239 36.64 4.93 35.42
CA PRO A 239 37.95 4.89 34.74
C PRO A 239 38.29 3.54 34.08
#